data_AF-A0A1D9D2I0-F1
#
_entry.id   AF-A0A1D9D2I0-F1
#
_cell.length_a   1.000
_cell.length_b   1.000
_cell.length_c   1.000
_cell.angle_alpha   90.00
_cell.angle_beta   90.00
_cell.angle_gamma   90.00
#
_symmetry.space_group_name_H-M   'P 1'
#
loop_
_entity.id
_entity.type
_entity.pdbx_description
1 polymer ?
#
loop_
_entity_poly.entity_id
_entity_poly.type
_entity_poly.pdbx_seq_one_letter_code
_entity_poly.pdbx_strand_id
1 'polypeptide(L)'
;MTKDILDIKQGRLQKKEKFMSVIETKADIESTMDINVMYFASLADEANCQQETVKLPQDTSLTELYEQLSQKHRFSRPQAELRVAVNDYFAKWTDQINDGDSVVFITPVAGG
;
A
#
# COMPACT_ATOMS: atom_id res chain seq x y z
N MET A 1 -48.01 19.27 16.79
CA MET A 1 -47.79 19.42 15.33
C MET A 1 -46.38 19.91 14.96
N THR A 2 -45.54 20.31 15.93
CA THR A 2 -44.18 20.87 15.70
C THR A 2 -43.02 19.88 15.88
N LYS A 3 -43.29 18.64 16.33
CA LYS A 3 -42.25 17.63 16.63
C LYS A 3 -41.75 16.92 15.37
N ASP A 4 -42.62 16.70 14.39
CA ASP A 4 -42.32 15.99 13.14
C ASP A 4 -41.27 16.70 12.27
N ILE A 5 -41.29 18.04 12.23
CA ILE A 5 -40.35 18.81 11.40
C ILE A 5 -38.94 18.79 11.99
N LEU A 6 -38.80 18.78 13.32
CA LEU A 6 -37.49 18.77 13.98
C LEU A 6 -36.79 17.42 13.81
N ASP A 7 -37.55 16.32 13.89
CA ASP A 7 -37.04 14.95 13.75
C ASP A 7 -36.54 14.68 12.31
N ILE A 8 -37.29 15.14 11.30
CA ILE A 8 -36.90 15.04 9.89
C ILE A 8 -35.62 15.82 9.59
N LYS A 9 -35.45 17.00 10.20
CA LYS A 9 -34.22 17.80 10.04
C LYS A 9 -33.01 17.09 10.67
N GLN A 10 -33.17 16.51 11.86
CA GLN A 10 -32.09 15.78 12.52
C GLN A 10 -31.67 14.51 11.76
N GLY A 11 -32.63 13.75 11.22
CA GLY A 11 -32.33 12.59 10.39
C GLY A 11 -31.63 12.94 9.08
N ARG A 12 -32.00 14.07 8.44
CA ARG A 12 -31.29 14.57 7.25
C ARG A 12 -29.87 15.05 7.54
N LEU A 13 -29.64 15.69 8.69
CA LEU A 13 -28.32 16.16 9.10
C LEU A 13 -27.38 14.98 9.37
N GLN A 14 -27.80 13.99 10.17
CA GLN A 14 -27.01 12.78 10.44
C GLN A 14 -26.74 11.96 9.16
N LYS A 15 -27.71 11.87 8.24
CA LYS A 15 -27.51 11.21 6.95
C LYS A 15 -26.52 11.96 6.06
N LYS A 16 -26.52 13.30 6.11
CA LYS A 16 -25.57 14.15 5.38
C LYS A 16 -24.16 14.05 5.96
N GLU A 17 -24.02 14.05 7.29
CA GLU A 17 -22.73 13.87 7.98
C GLU A 17 -22.14 12.49 7.72
N LYS A 18 -22.96 11.43 7.79
CA LYS A 18 -22.51 10.06 7.44
C LYS A 18 -22.12 9.95 5.96
N PHE A 19 -22.88 10.57 5.07
CA PHE A 19 -22.52 10.61 3.65
C PHE A 19 -21.20 11.37 3.45
N MET A 20 -21.06 12.57 4.04
CA MET A 20 -19.83 13.40 3.99
C MET A 20 -18.60 12.68 4.57
N SER A 21 -18.76 11.98 5.70
CA SER A 21 -17.68 11.16 6.27
C SER A 21 -17.27 10.02 5.34
N VAL A 22 -18.22 9.35 4.67
CA VAL A 22 -17.89 8.29 3.71
C VAL A 22 -17.16 8.82 2.48
N ILE A 23 -17.54 10.00 1.94
CA ILE A 23 -16.83 10.59 0.79
C ILE A 23 -15.42 11.08 1.16
N GLU A 24 -15.23 11.66 2.35
CA GLU A 24 -13.91 12.12 2.80
C GLU A 24 -12.96 10.91 2.99
N THR A 25 -13.44 9.83 3.62
CA THR A 25 -12.66 8.58 3.74
C THR A 25 -12.41 7.90 2.40
N LYS A 26 -13.35 7.97 1.44
CA LYS A 26 -13.20 7.28 0.15
C LYS A 26 -12.27 8.01 -0.82
N ALA A 27 -12.23 9.35 -0.77
CA ALA A 27 -11.34 10.15 -1.61
C ALA A 27 -9.87 10.02 -1.17
N ASP A 28 -9.60 9.85 0.13
CA ASP A 28 -8.24 9.56 0.63
C ASP A 28 -7.72 8.17 0.18
N ILE A 29 -8.61 7.18 0.01
CA ILE A 29 -8.24 5.81 -0.44
C ILE A 29 -8.01 5.74 -1.97
N GLU A 30 -8.52 6.69 -2.75
CA GLU A 30 -8.36 6.70 -4.22
C GLU A 30 -7.10 7.44 -4.70
N SER A 31 -6.33 8.05 -3.80
CA SER A 31 -5.06 8.66 -4.16
C SER A 31 -4.03 7.58 -4.50
N THR A 32 -3.41 7.69 -5.68
CA THR A 32 -2.36 6.77 -6.12
C THR A 32 -0.98 7.42 -5.97
N MET A 33 0.04 6.58 -5.84
CA MET A 33 1.45 6.95 -5.89
C MET A 33 2.20 6.03 -6.85
N ASP A 34 3.30 6.53 -7.40
CA ASP A 34 4.22 5.80 -8.27
C ASP A 34 5.55 5.59 -7.52
N ILE A 35 5.95 4.34 -7.32
CA ILE A 35 7.22 3.98 -6.65
C ILE A 35 8.14 3.20 -7.58
N ASN A 36 9.44 3.16 -7.26
CA ASN A 36 10.40 2.28 -7.92
C ASN A 36 10.63 1.04 -7.05
N VAL A 37 10.42 -0.15 -7.62
CA VAL A 37 10.79 -1.41 -6.98
C VAL A 37 12.00 -1.99 -7.69
N MET A 38 13.07 -2.25 -6.94
CA MET A 38 14.30 -2.86 -7.46
C MET A 38 14.42 -4.30 -6.98
N TYR A 39 14.78 -5.19 -7.90
CA TYR A 39 14.96 -6.62 -7.65
C TYR A 39 16.43 -7.02 -7.81
N PHE A 40 16.87 -7.95 -6.97
CA PHE A 40 18.22 -8.50 -6.99
C PHE A 40 18.19 -10.02 -6.91
N ALA A 41 19.25 -10.66 -7.41
CA ALA A 41 19.45 -12.11 -7.37
C ALA A 41 18.19 -12.87 -7.81
N SER A 42 17.75 -13.87 -7.03
CA SER A 42 16.61 -14.72 -7.40
C SER A 42 15.31 -13.93 -7.63
N LEU A 43 15.09 -12.81 -6.94
CA LEU A 43 13.88 -11.99 -7.18
C LEU A 43 13.94 -11.30 -8.54
N ALA A 44 15.13 -10.90 -9.02
CA ALA A 44 15.29 -10.32 -10.35
C ALA A 44 15.08 -11.38 -11.45
N ASP A 45 15.60 -12.59 -11.23
CA ASP A 45 15.40 -13.73 -12.13
C ASP A 45 13.91 -14.10 -12.21
N GLU A 46 13.21 -14.16 -11.08
CA GLU A 46 11.77 -14.46 -10.99
C GLU A 46 10.90 -13.34 -11.58
N ALA A 47 11.24 -12.07 -11.37
CA ALA A 47 10.54 -10.92 -11.96
C ALA A 47 10.85 -10.71 -13.45
N ASN A 48 11.91 -11.33 -13.96
CA ASN A 48 12.45 -11.11 -15.30
C ASN A 48 12.74 -9.62 -15.61
N CYS A 49 13.04 -8.85 -14.57
CA CYS A 49 13.48 -7.46 -14.63
C CYS A 49 14.27 -7.08 -13.38
N GLN A 50 15.14 -6.06 -13.48
CA GLN A 50 15.90 -5.55 -12.34
C GLN A 50 15.18 -4.43 -11.59
N GLN A 51 14.23 -3.76 -12.25
CA GLN A 51 13.41 -2.73 -11.65
C GLN A 51 12.10 -2.56 -12.41
N GLU A 52 11.07 -2.06 -11.73
CA GLU A 52 9.84 -1.59 -12.34
C GLU A 52 9.22 -0.43 -11.55
N THR A 53 8.46 0.42 -12.22
CA THR A 53 7.59 1.41 -11.56
C THR A 53 6.26 0.77 -11.24
N VAL A 54 5.82 0.85 -9.99
CA VAL A 54 4.55 0.30 -9.52
C VAL A 54 3.64 1.44 -9.10
N LYS A 55 2.45 1.49 -9.70
CA LYS A 55 1.36 2.38 -9.29
C LYS A 55 0.48 1.67 -8.28
N LEU A 56 0.25 2.31 -7.14
CA LEU A 56 -0.51 1.73 -6.04
C LEU A 56 -1.26 2.81 -5.24
N PRO A 57 -2.34 2.46 -4.51
CA PRO A 57 -3.00 3.36 -3.57
C PRO A 57 -2.05 3.88 -2.48
N GLN A 58 -2.22 5.11 -2.02
CA GLN A 58 -1.34 5.76 -1.02
C GLN A 58 -1.34 5.06 0.35
N ASP A 59 -2.38 4.29 0.67
CA ASP A 59 -2.51 3.53 1.91
C ASP A 59 -1.90 2.11 1.83
N THR A 60 -1.33 1.73 0.68
CA THR A 60 -0.69 0.42 0.50
C THR A 60 0.51 0.28 1.42
N SER A 61 0.52 -0.77 2.24
CA SER A 61 1.66 -1.13 3.08
C SER A 61 2.76 -1.88 2.32
N LEU A 62 3.97 -1.92 2.89
CA LEU A 62 5.06 -2.75 2.35
C LEU A 62 4.73 -4.24 2.31
N THR A 63 3.85 -4.71 3.21
CA THR A 63 3.35 -6.09 3.21
C THR A 63 2.46 -6.35 1.99
N GLU A 64 1.46 -5.49 1.77
CA GLU A 64 0.55 -5.61 0.63
C GLU A 64 1.27 -5.44 -0.71
N LEU A 65 2.25 -4.54 -0.79
CA LEU A 65 3.12 -4.40 -1.96
C LEU A 65 3.82 -5.72 -2.26
N TYR A 66 4.46 -6.34 -1.26
CA TYR A 66 5.17 -7.60 -1.47
C TYR A 66 4.22 -8.74 -1.88
N GLU A 67 3.04 -8.83 -1.28
CA GLU A 67 2.03 -9.82 -1.67
C GLU A 67 1.60 -9.66 -3.13
N GLN A 68 1.33 -8.43 -3.57
CA GLN A 68 0.96 -8.15 -4.97
C GLN A 68 2.06 -8.54 -5.95
N LEU A 69 3.31 -8.20 -5.63
CA LEU A 69 4.47 -8.53 -6.46
C LEU A 69 4.76 -10.02 -6.46
N SER A 70 4.66 -10.68 -5.31
CA SER A 70 4.82 -12.13 -5.17
C SER A 70 3.78 -12.87 -6.02
N GLN A 71 2.53 -12.41 -6.05
CA GLN A 71 1.50 -12.98 -6.92
C GLN A 71 1.78 -12.72 -8.41
N LYS A 72 2.17 -11.50 -8.77
CA LYS A 72 2.47 -11.09 -10.15
C LYS A 72 3.63 -11.89 -10.76
N HIS A 73 4.73 -12.00 -10.01
CA HIS A 73 5.99 -12.58 -10.47
C HIS A 73 6.19 -14.03 -10.03
N ARG A 74 5.28 -14.56 -9.20
CA ARG A 74 5.36 -15.91 -8.61
C ARG A 74 6.64 -16.10 -7.79
N PHE A 75 6.94 -15.13 -6.93
CA PHE A 75 8.14 -15.22 -6.09
C PHE A 75 8.11 -16.47 -5.22
N SER A 76 9.24 -17.17 -5.18
CA SER A 76 9.32 -18.46 -4.48
C SER A 76 9.44 -18.34 -2.96
N ARG A 77 9.84 -17.16 -2.47
CA ARG A 77 10.12 -16.89 -1.06
C ARG A 77 8.94 -16.23 -0.36
N PRO A 78 8.63 -16.62 0.89
CA PRO A 78 7.65 -15.91 1.69
C PRO A 78 8.25 -14.62 2.30
N GLN A 79 7.38 -13.66 2.61
CA GLN A 79 7.75 -12.40 3.29
C GLN A 79 8.61 -12.62 4.54
N ALA A 80 8.32 -13.68 5.32
CA ALA A 80 9.02 -13.99 6.57
C ALA A 80 10.52 -14.28 6.40
N GLU A 81 10.94 -14.63 5.17
CA GLU A 81 12.34 -14.84 4.84
C GLU A 81 13.05 -13.57 4.37
N LEU A 82 12.36 -12.44 4.24
CA LEU A 82 12.89 -11.23 3.63
C LEU A 82 13.04 -10.09 4.65
N ARG A 83 13.97 -9.19 4.36
CA ARG A 83 13.95 -7.82 4.89
C ARG A 83 13.53 -6.85 3.80
N VAL A 84 13.12 -5.65 4.20
CA VAL A 84 12.74 -4.58 3.29
C VAL A 84 13.59 -3.35 3.55
N ALA A 85 13.95 -2.64 2.49
CA ALA A 85 14.59 -1.35 2.55
C ALA A 85 13.79 -0.33 1.72
N VAL A 86 13.71 0.89 2.24
CA VAL A 86 13.12 2.05 1.57
C VAL A 86 14.20 3.14 1.50
N ASN A 87 14.47 3.65 0.30
CA ASN A 87 15.48 4.68 0.06
C ASN A 87 16.85 4.36 0.69
N ASP A 88 17.34 3.13 0.47
CA ASP A 88 18.61 2.59 0.99
C ASP A 88 18.69 2.35 2.51
N TYR A 89 17.61 2.53 3.25
CA TYR A 89 17.54 2.23 4.69
C TYR A 89 16.64 1.03 4.98
N PHE A 90 17.07 0.13 5.88
CA PHE A 90 16.19 -0.94 6.36
C PHE A 90 14.94 -0.34 7.00
N ALA A 91 13.78 -0.84 6.57
CA ALA A 91 12.47 -0.42 7.05
C ALA A 91 11.78 -1.57 7.80
N LYS A 92 10.76 -1.23 8.59
CA LYS A 92 9.81 -2.20 9.10
C LYS A 92 8.74 -2.44 8.05
N TRP A 93 8.18 -3.64 8.03
CA TRP A 93 7.04 -3.98 7.16
C TRP A 93 5.79 -3.11 7.38
N THR A 94 5.72 -2.39 8.50
CA THR A 94 4.65 -1.47 8.88
C THR A 94 4.96 0.00 8.55
N ASP A 95 6.14 0.30 8.02
CA ASP A 95 6.48 1.66 7.65
C ASP A 95 5.70 2.08 6.40
N GLN A 96 5.39 3.38 6.32
CA GLN A 96 4.63 3.96 5.23
C GLN A 96 5.49 4.05 3.96
N ILE A 97 4.87 3.82 2.81
CA ILE A 97 5.43 4.08 1.49
C ILE A 97 4.97 5.47 1.04
N ASN A 98 5.87 6.24 0.44
CA ASN A 98 5.56 7.55 -0.13
C ASN A 98 5.78 7.55 -1.64
N ASP A 99 5.15 8.51 -2.31
CA ASP A 99 5.34 8.73 -3.74
C ASP A 99 6.81 8.98 -4.09
N GLY A 100 7.30 8.28 -5.12
CA GLY A 100 8.69 8.33 -5.56
C GLY A 100 9.67 7.48 -4.75
N ASP A 101 9.24 6.78 -3.70
CA ASP A 101 10.15 5.93 -2.91
C ASP A 101 10.76 4.81 -3.75
N SER A 102 12.00 4.45 -3.40
CA SER A 102 12.67 3.23 -3.89
C SER A 102 12.54 2.12 -2.86
N VAL A 103 11.97 0.98 -3.25
CA VAL A 103 11.74 -0.18 -2.38
C VAL A 103 12.54 -1.37 -2.86
N VAL A 104 13.21 -2.04 -1.92
CA VAL A 104 13.98 -3.28 -2.16
C VAL A 104 13.57 -4.36 -1.18
N PHE A 105 13.30 -5.56 -1.70
CA PHE A 105 13.14 -6.77 -0.89
C PHE A 105 14.44 -7.58 -0.90
N ILE A 106 14.97 -7.83 0.29
CA ILE A 106 16.33 -8.34 0.47
C ILE A 106 16.25 -9.75 1.01
N THR A 107 16.70 -10.71 0.21
CA THR A 107 16.95 -12.07 0.68
C THR A 107 18.14 -12.08 1.63
N PRO A 108 18.12 -12.88 2.71
CA PRO A 108 19.28 -13.12 3.54
C PRO A 108 20.37 -13.66 2.64
N VAL A 109 21.47 -12.92 2.54
CA VAL A 109 22.64 -13.43 1.84
C VAL A 109 23.19 -14.61 2.66
N ALA A 110 23.26 -15.79 2.04
CA ALA A 110 24.17 -16.82 2.51
C ALA A 110 25.59 -16.29 2.21
N GLY A 111 26.11 -15.46 3.11
CA GLY A 111 27.51 -15.06 3.05
C GLY A 111 28.37 -16.31 3.20
N GLY A 112 29.18 -16.60 2.18
CA GLY A 112 30.37 -17.42 2.33
C GLY A 112 31.47 -16.64 3.03
#